data_AF-A0A1S6U8X2-F1
#
_entry.id   AF-A0A1S6U8X2-F1
#
_cell.length_a   1.000
_cell.length_b   1.000
_cell.length_c   1.000
_cell.angle_alpha   90.00
_cell.angle_beta   90.00
_cell.angle_gamma   90.00
#
_symmetry.space_group_name_H-M   'P 1'
#
loop_
_entity.id
_entity.type
_entity.pdbx_description
1 polymer ?
#
loop_
_entity_poly.entity_id
_entity_poly.type
_entity_poly.pdbx_seq_one_letter_code
_entity_poly.pdbx_strand_id
1 'polypeptide(L)'
;MINNDDLLKELSLKELIELSDFEGAEDINQDIIDDSINDALSYISSFIKIPQEPTPLLKDICCDLTIIELKKRNNFPKEALKEQLDKCDSLLLKMAAKKIPTTIQENDEPKAVLRAFKHSNEKMDLENLNS
;
A
#
# COMPACT_ATOMS: atom_id res chain seq x y z
N MET A 1 5.24 -8.60 -9.36
CA MET A 1 5.07 -7.49 -8.40
C MET A 1 5.16 -7.99 -6.96
N ILE A 2 4.40 -9.04 -6.63
CA ILE A 2 4.50 -9.84 -5.40
C ILE A 2 4.68 -11.33 -5.76
N ASN A 3 4.98 -12.17 -4.78
CA ASN A 3 5.03 -13.63 -4.91
C ASN A 3 4.40 -14.33 -3.67
N ASN A 4 4.49 -15.66 -3.60
CA ASN A 4 3.95 -16.43 -2.47
C ASN A 4 4.60 -16.07 -1.13
N ASP A 5 5.91 -15.76 -1.11
CA ASP A 5 6.58 -15.33 0.12
C ASP A 5 6.03 -14.01 0.66
N ASP A 6 5.58 -13.12 -0.22
CA ASP A 6 4.92 -11.89 0.17
C ASP A 6 3.53 -12.16 0.77
N LEU A 7 2.75 -13.09 0.19
CA LEU A 7 1.46 -13.52 0.73
C LEU A 7 1.61 -14.21 2.08
N LEU A 8 2.65 -15.03 2.26
CA LEU A 8 2.95 -15.76 3.49
C LEU A 8 3.43 -14.89 4.65
N LYS A 9 3.72 -13.60 4.41
CA LYS A 9 3.94 -12.62 5.49
C LYS A 9 2.62 -12.18 6.13
N GLU A 10 1.52 -12.22 5.38
CA GLU A 10 0.20 -11.76 5.79
C GLU A 10 -0.75 -12.92 6.13
N LEU A 11 -0.50 -14.10 5.58
CA LEU A 11 -1.30 -15.32 5.77
C LEU A 11 -0.43 -16.46 6.27
N SER A 12 -1.01 -17.36 7.06
CA SER A 12 -0.38 -18.65 7.30
C SER A 12 -0.39 -19.52 6.02
N LEU A 13 0.54 -20.48 5.92
CA LEU A 13 0.55 -21.45 4.81
C LEU A 13 -0.79 -22.18 4.68
N LYS A 14 -1.39 -22.53 5.82
CA LYS A 14 -2.70 -23.20 5.86
C LYS A 14 -3.79 -22.34 5.22
N GLU A 15 -3.88 -21.07 5.60
CA GLU A 15 -4.87 -20.14 5.03
C GLU A 15 -4.63 -19.92 3.54
N LEU A 16 -3.37 -19.84 3.09
CA LEU A 16 -3.06 -19.68 1.67
C LEU A 16 -3.47 -20.90 0.84
N ILE A 17 -3.28 -22.12 1.37
CA ILE A 17 -3.80 -23.35 0.76
C ILE A 17 -5.33 -23.31 0.74
N GLU A 18 -5.99 -23.08 1.87
CA GLU A 18 -7.46 -23.02 1.96
C GLU A 18 -8.09 -21.99 1.02
N LEU A 19 -7.40 -20.88 0.77
CA LEU A 19 -7.87 -19.83 -0.12
C LEU A 19 -7.59 -20.10 -1.62
N SER A 20 -6.64 -20.96 -1.95
CA SER A 20 -6.26 -21.25 -3.35
C SER A 20 -6.75 -22.61 -3.84
N ASP A 21 -6.93 -23.58 -2.95
CA ASP A 21 -7.27 -24.96 -3.27
C ASP A 21 -8.78 -25.21 -3.27
N PHE A 22 -9.42 -25.03 -4.42
CA PHE A 22 -10.83 -25.34 -4.61
C PHE A 22 -11.12 -26.83 -4.88
N GLU A 23 -10.09 -27.61 -5.21
CA GLU A 23 -10.22 -29.01 -5.62
C GLU A 23 -9.90 -30.00 -4.49
N GLY A 24 -9.35 -29.51 -3.37
CA GLY A 24 -8.97 -30.35 -2.22
C GLY A 24 -7.68 -31.13 -2.47
N ALA A 25 -6.74 -30.54 -3.22
CA ALA A 25 -5.41 -31.09 -3.45
C ALA A 25 -4.47 -30.99 -2.23
N GLU A 26 -4.85 -30.22 -1.20
CA GLU A 26 -4.06 -29.91 0.01
C GLU A 26 -2.72 -29.21 -0.28
N ASP A 27 -2.63 -28.51 -1.42
CA ASP A 27 -1.45 -27.76 -1.85
C ASP A 27 -1.85 -26.39 -2.43
N ILE A 28 -0.90 -25.46 -2.54
CA ILE A 28 -1.14 -24.14 -3.12
C ILE A 28 -1.45 -24.29 -4.62
N ASN A 29 -2.63 -23.84 -5.04
CA ASN A 29 -2.96 -23.76 -6.45
C ASN A 29 -2.40 -22.47 -7.05
N GLN A 30 -1.25 -22.57 -7.72
CA GLN A 30 -0.55 -21.39 -8.27
C GLN A 30 -1.37 -20.67 -9.36
N ASP A 31 -2.19 -21.38 -10.14
CA ASP A 31 -3.01 -20.75 -11.18
C ASP A 31 -4.03 -19.79 -10.56
N ILE A 32 -4.64 -20.18 -9.43
CA ILE A 32 -5.57 -19.33 -8.68
C ILE A 32 -4.85 -18.13 -8.06
N ILE A 33 -3.63 -18.33 -7.54
CA ILE A 33 -2.80 -17.24 -7.00
C ILE A 33 -2.47 -16.23 -8.11
N ASP A 34 -1.96 -16.71 -9.25
CA ASP A 34 -1.55 -15.87 -10.37
C ASP A 34 -2.73 -15.10 -10.96
N ASP A 35 -3.89 -15.75 -11.11
CA ASP A 35 -5.14 -15.09 -11.52
C ASP A 35 -5.55 -13.98 -10.54
N SER A 36 -5.49 -14.25 -9.24
CA SER A 36 -5.86 -13.26 -8.21
C SER A 36 -4.88 -12.09 -8.15
N ILE A 37 -3.58 -12.35 -8.38
CA ILE A 37 -2.57 -11.31 -8.54
C ILE A 37 -2.88 -10.46 -9.78
N ASN A 38 -3.24 -11.08 -10.91
CA ASN A 38 -3.58 -10.35 -12.14
C ASN A 38 -4.84 -9.49 -11.98
N ASP A 39 -5.84 -9.97 -11.26
CA ASP A 39 -7.03 -9.19 -10.92
C ASP A 39 -6.67 -7.97 -10.04
N ALA A 40 -5.83 -8.17 -9.02
CA ALA A 40 -5.33 -7.09 -8.17
C ALA A 40 -4.50 -6.05 -8.95
N LEU A 41 -3.62 -6.51 -9.85
CA LEU A 41 -2.83 -5.63 -10.72
C LEU A 41 -3.72 -4.84 -11.69
N SER A 42 -4.75 -5.48 -12.24
CA SER A 42 -5.73 -4.82 -13.11
C SER A 42 -6.50 -3.75 -12.34
N TYR A 43 -6.88 -4.03 -11.09
CA TYR A 43 -7.52 -3.07 -10.21
C TYR A 43 -6.62 -1.86 -9.94
N ILE A 44 -5.37 -2.08 -9.52
CA ILE A 44 -4.38 -1.01 -9.31
C ILE A 44 -4.17 -0.18 -10.58
N SER A 45 -4.11 -0.85 -11.73
CA SER A 45 -3.92 -0.22 -13.04
C SER A 45 -5.04 0.74 -13.45
N SER A 46 -6.22 0.62 -12.82
CA SER A 46 -7.32 1.58 -13.01
C SER A 46 -7.07 2.94 -12.32
N PHE A 47 -6.19 2.99 -11.31
CA PHE A 47 -5.82 4.21 -10.58
C PHE A 47 -4.50 4.80 -11.07
N ILE A 48 -3.49 3.96 -11.29
CA ILE A 48 -2.12 4.38 -11.57
C ILE A 48 -1.45 3.47 -12.60
N LYS A 49 -0.47 4.00 -13.33
CA LYS A 49 0.47 3.16 -14.08
C LYS A 49 1.42 2.47 -13.10
N ILE A 50 1.43 1.15 -13.11
CA ILE A 50 2.33 0.35 -12.26
C ILE A 50 3.79 0.58 -12.71
N PRO A 51 4.69 1.03 -11.82
CA PRO A 51 6.10 1.22 -12.15
C PRO A 51 6.86 -0.11 -12.14
N GLN A 52 8.04 -0.11 -12.76
CA GLN A 52 8.96 -1.27 -12.74
C GLN A 52 9.49 -1.55 -11.32
N GLU A 53 9.73 -0.49 -10.55
CA GLU A 53 10.26 -0.56 -9.18
C GLU A 53 9.22 0.02 -8.20
N PRO A 54 8.16 -0.73 -7.88
CA PRO A 54 7.11 -0.26 -6.98
C PRO A 54 7.64 -0.06 -5.56
N THR A 55 7.11 0.96 -4.87
CA THR A 55 7.38 1.16 -3.44
C THR A 55 6.89 -0.03 -2.61
N PRO A 56 7.47 -0.29 -1.42
CA PRO A 56 6.99 -1.33 -0.52
C PRO A 56 5.49 -1.20 -0.23
N LEU A 57 5.01 0.02 0.03
CA LEU A 57 3.59 0.29 0.24
C LEU A 57 2.71 -0.13 -0.96
N LEU A 58 3.18 0.08 -2.19
CA LEU A 58 2.42 -0.34 -3.37
C LEU A 58 2.42 -1.88 -3.52
N LYS A 59 3.48 -2.57 -3.08
CA LYS A 59 3.49 -4.04 -2.95
C LYS A 59 2.52 -4.52 -1.89
N ASP A 60 2.49 -3.88 -0.72
CA ASP A 60 1.57 -4.21 0.38
C ASP A 60 0.11 -4.07 -0.08
N ILE A 61 -0.22 -2.98 -0.80
CA ILE A 61 -1.55 -2.79 -1.40
C ILE A 61 -1.89 -3.92 -2.38
N CYS A 62 -0.94 -4.34 -3.21
CA CYS A 62 -1.14 -5.46 -4.14
C CYS A 62 -1.36 -6.78 -3.40
N CYS A 63 -0.65 -7.00 -2.28
CA CYS A 63 -0.85 -8.16 -1.41
C CYS A 63 -2.26 -8.15 -0.81
N ASP A 64 -2.66 -7.04 -0.19
CA ASP A 64 -4.01 -6.84 0.37
C ASP A 64 -5.11 -7.13 -0.66
N LEU A 65 -4.99 -6.55 -1.86
CA LEU A 65 -5.96 -6.75 -2.93
C LEU A 65 -5.98 -8.19 -3.44
N THR A 66 -4.82 -8.85 -3.55
CA THR A 66 -4.75 -10.28 -3.94
C THR A 66 -5.48 -11.16 -2.92
N ILE A 67 -5.28 -10.90 -1.61
CA ILE A 67 -5.98 -11.62 -0.53
C ILE A 67 -7.49 -11.35 -0.59
N ILE A 68 -7.91 -10.13 -0.91
CA ILE A 68 -9.32 -9.79 -1.12
C ILE A 68 -9.91 -10.60 -2.29
N GLU A 69 -9.22 -10.70 -3.43
CA GLU A 69 -9.69 -11.49 -4.56
C GLU A 69 -9.79 -13.00 -4.25
N LEU A 70 -8.79 -13.54 -3.55
CA LEU A 70 -8.85 -14.92 -3.05
C LEU A 70 -10.05 -15.16 -2.13
N LYS A 71 -10.31 -14.24 -1.19
CA LYS A 71 -11.48 -14.32 -0.30
C LYS A 71 -12.80 -14.18 -1.07
N LYS A 72 -12.88 -13.31 -2.08
CA LYS A 72 -14.06 -13.19 -2.95
C LYS A 72 -14.36 -14.48 -3.69
N ARG A 73 -13.32 -15.14 -4.24
CA ARG A 73 -13.44 -16.45 -4.90
C ARG A 73 -13.95 -17.53 -3.93
N ASN A 74 -13.61 -17.40 -2.65
CA ASN A 74 -14.12 -18.23 -1.55
C ASN A 74 -15.47 -17.76 -0.98
N ASN A 75 -16.21 -16.88 -1.67
CA ASN A 75 -17.53 -16.39 -1.28
C ASN A 75 -17.59 -15.68 0.09
N PHE A 76 -16.49 -15.05 0.52
CA PHE A 76 -16.51 -14.22 1.73
C PHE A 76 -17.51 -13.06 1.56
N PRO A 77 -18.25 -12.67 2.61
CA PRO A 77 -19.18 -11.55 2.56
C PRO A 77 -18.47 -10.25 2.15
N LYS A 78 -19.06 -9.49 1.22
CA LYS A 78 -18.47 -8.23 0.73
C LYS A 78 -18.24 -7.23 1.85
N GLU A 79 -19.14 -7.21 2.83
CA GLU A 79 -19.10 -6.34 4.01
C GLU A 79 -17.86 -6.62 4.86
N ALA A 80 -17.41 -7.87 4.93
CA ALA A 80 -16.21 -8.26 5.67
C ALA A 80 -14.91 -7.80 4.98
N LEU A 81 -14.97 -7.50 3.68
CA LEU A 81 -13.81 -7.08 2.86
C LEU A 81 -13.79 -5.56 2.64
N LYS A 82 -14.92 -4.89 2.90
CA LYS A 82 -15.14 -3.48 2.56
C LYS A 82 -14.12 -2.54 3.19
N GLU A 83 -13.82 -2.71 4.48
CA GLU A 83 -12.89 -1.83 5.19
C GLU A 83 -11.48 -1.88 4.60
N GLN A 84 -10.98 -3.09 4.31
CA GLN A 84 -9.67 -3.28 3.71
C GLN A 84 -9.62 -2.72 2.28
N LEU A 85 -10.69 -2.93 1.49
CA LEU A 85 -10.81 -2.37 0.15
C LEU A 85 -10.85 -0.83 0.18
N ASP A 86 -11.64 -0.22 1.06
CA ASP A 86 -11.74 1.23 1.21
C ASP A 86 -10.39 1.85 1.62
N LYS A 87 -9.60 1.13 2.45
CA LYS A 87 -8.22 1.51 2.80
C LYS A 87 -7.29 1.48 1.57
N CYS A 88 -7.33 0.42 0.77
CA CYS A 88 -6.57 0.31 -0.48
C CYS A 88 -6.93 1.44 -1.45
N ASP A 89 -8.23 1.69 -1.65
CA ASP A 89 -8.73 2.75 -2.53
C ASP A 89 -8.23 4.12 -2.10
N SER A 90 -8.31 4.43 -0.81
CA SER A 90 -7.83 5.71 -0.25
C SER A 90 -6.34 5.93 -0.53
N LEU A 91 -5.53 4.88 -0.43
CA LEU A 91 -4.09 4.95 -0.72
C LEU A 91 -3.82 5.09 -2.22
N LEU A 92 -4.49 4.30 -3.06
CA LEU A 92 -4.36 4.36 -4.51
C LEU A 92 -4.79 5.72 -5.07
N LEU A 93 -5.86 6.31 -4.56
CA LEU A 93 -6.28 7.68 -4.91
C LEU A 93 -5.22 8.72 -4.54
N LYS A 94 -4.56 8.58 -3.38
CA LYS A 94 -3.45 9.47 -3.00
C LYS A 94 -2.23 9.27 -3.90
N MET A 95 -1.94 8.04 -4.32
CA MET A 95 -0.89 7.73 -5.29
C MET A 95 -1.20 8.30 -6.68
N ALA A 96 -2.44 8.17 -7.17
CA ALA A 96 -2.91 8.75 -8.41
C ALA A 96 -2.82 10.29 -8.40
N ALA A 97 -3.13 10.90 -7.26
CA ALA A 97 -2.94 12.33 -7.02
C ALA A 97 -1.46 12.74 -6.80
N LYS A 98 -0.51 11.81 -6.92
CA LYS A 98 0.94 12.01 -6.69
C LYS A 98 1.29 12.54 -5.29
N LYS A 99 0.40 12.35 -4.31
CA LYS A 99 0.64 12.70 -2.89
C LYS A 99 1.49 11.64 -2.18
N ILE A 100 1.45 10.41 -2.67
CA ILE A 100 2.28 9.28 -2.22
C ILE A 100 3.05 8.78 -3.45
N PRO A 101 4.38 8.57 -3.35
CA PRO A 101 5.17 8.06 -4.46
C PRO A 101 4.86 6.59 -4.75
N THR A 102 4.85 6.24 -6.04
CA THR A 102 4.61 4.87 -6.51
C THR A 102 5.89 4.13 -6.86
N THR A 103 6.97 4.85 -7.15
CA THR A 103 8.30 4.29 -7.44
C THR A 103 9.29 4.74 -6.38
N ILE A 104 10.26 3.89 -6.05
CA ILE A 104 11.41 4.29 -5.24
C ILE A 104 12.23 5.26 -6.12
N GLN A 105 12.21 6.55 -5.80
CA GLN A 105 13.12 7.52 -6.43
C GLN A 105 14.32 7.68 -5.51
N GLU A 106 15.54 7.46 -6.01
CA GLU A 106 16.77 7.74 -5.26
C GLU A 106 17.08 9.25 -5.14
N ASN A 107 16.27 10.12 -5.74
CA ASN A 107 16.55 11.55 -5.78
C ASN A 107 15.79 12.32 -4.70
N ASP A 108 16.41 12.44 -3.53
CA ASP A 108 16.28 13.64 -2.72
C ASP A 108 17.69 14.20 -2.49
N GLU A 109 18.15 15.05 -3.42
CA GLU A 109 18.89 16.21 -2.94
C GLU A 109 18.01 16.85 -1.86
N PRO A 110 18.52 17.10 -0.64
CA PRO A 110 17.71 17.61 0.44
C PRO A 110 17.07 18.92 -0.01
N LYS A 111 15.77 18.89 -0.33
CA LYS A 111 15.01 20.11 -0.55
C LYS A 111 15.05 20.83 0.78
N ALA A 112 15.79 21.94 0.81
CA ALA A 112 15.83 22.83 1.95
C ALA A 112 14.40 23.32 2.21
N VAL A 113 13.67 22.58 3.05
CA VAL A 113 12.42 23.05 3.63
C VAL A 113 12.83 24.26 4.44
N LEU A 114 12.58 25.46 3.90
CA LEU A 114 12.66 26.71 4.62
C LEU A 114 11.81 26.53 5.89
N ARG A 115 12.49 26.29 7.02
CA ARG A 115 11.84 26.14 8.32
C ARG A 115 11.04 27.41 8.56
N ALA A 116 9.73 27.28 8.72
CA ALA A 116 8.81 28.36 9.07
C ALA A 116 8.98 28.85 10.53
N PHE A 117 10.20 28.83 11.06
CA PHE A 117 10.55 29.37 12.37
C PHE A 117 11.73 30.32 12.20
N LYS A 118 11.41 31.53 11.74
CA LYS A 118 12.32 32.66 11.86
C LYS A 118 12.22 33.14 13.31
N HIS A 119 12.99 32.52 14.21
CA HIS A 119 13.24 33.16 15.50
C HIS A 119 14.02 34.44 15.22
N SER A 120 13.35 35.59 15.36
CA SER A 120 14.01 36.88 15.42
C SER A 120 14.86 36.89 16.69
N ASN A 121 16.18 36.78 16.55
CA ASN A 121 17.13 37.15 17.61
C ASN A 121 17.23 38.68 17.72
N GLU A 122 16.10 39.38 17.81
CA GLU A 122 16.13 40.73 18.36
C GLU A 122 16.27 40.57 19.86
N LYS A 123 17.40 41.04 20.40
CA LYS A 123 17.54 41.24 21.85
C LYS A 123 16.40 42.16 22.27
N MET A 124 15.52 41.66 23.12
CA MET A 124 14.52 42.47 23.79
C MET A 124 15.27 43.52 24.62
N ASP A 125 15.18 44.78 24.22
CA ASP A 125 15.81 45.89 24.91
C ASP A 125 14.97 46.23 26.16
N LEU A 126 15.53 45.94 27.33
CA LEU A 126 14.84 46.05 28.62
C LEU A 126 15.01 47.44 29.26
N GLU A 127 15.71 48.38 28.60
CA GLU A 127 16.06 49.68 29.21
C GLU A 127 14.86 50.61 29.47
N ASN A 128 13.67 50.32 28.94
CA ASN A 128 12.48 51.17 29.11
C ASN A 128 11.36 50.56 29.99
N LEU A 129 11.64 49.49 30.75
CA LEU A 129 10.60 48.85 31.57
C LEU A 129 10.39 49.47 32.97
N ASN A 130 11.16 50.48 33.35
CA ASN A 130 10.97 51.22 34.61
C ASN A 130 11.11 52.73 34.41
N SER A 131 10.13 53.38 33.78
CA SER A 131 9.90 54.82 33.86
C SER A 131 8.54 55.12 34.46
#